data_AF-A0A2V7N5K1-F1
#
_entry.id   AF-A0A2V7N5K1-F1
#
_cell.length_a   1.000
_cell.length_b   1.000
_cell.length_c   1.000
_cell.angle_alpha   90.00
_cell.angle_beta   90.00
_cell.angle_gamma   90.00
#
_symmetry.space_group_name_H-M   'P 1'
#
loop_
_entity.id
_entity.type
_entity.pdbx_description
1 polymer ?
#
loop_
_entity_poly.entity_id
_entity_poly.type
_entity_poly.pdbx_seq_one_letter_code
_entity_poly.pdbx_strand_id
1 'polypeptide(L)'
;MSRQAWFQRYFFVYWLVFAGFFLVNSTYRVYSFLHDRTDIWWTPLTMLVPLGTSQDRVAVYVRGNELQDLVGAGRLRLVTDSGPSLLSAADIGFRFNNWDRVRAERAPVVLQYAAAAGVAGAFLLVGFVYLLRRRQGVSPP
;
A
#
# COMPACT_ATOMS: atom_id res chain seq x y z
N MET A 1 -7.60 -46.58 -25.09
CA MET A 1 -7.52 -45.09 -24.97
C MET A 1 -6.09 -44.66 -25.29
N SER A 2 -5.87 -43.74 -26.23
CA SER A 2 -4.52 -43.31 -26.62
C SER A 2 -3.86 -42.46 -25.52
N ARG A 3 -2.52 -42.56 -25.36
CA ARG A 3 -1.75 -41.75 -24.38
C ARG A 3 -2.01 -40.24 -24.51
N GLN A 4 -2.33 -39.79 -25.71
CA GLN A 4 -2.61 -38.40 -26.05
C GLN A 4 -3.96 -37.91 -25.47
N ALA A 5 -5.00 -38.74 -25.53
CA ALA A 5 -6.30 -38.44 -24.93
C ALA A 5 -6.25 -38.47 -23.39
N TRP A 6 -5.42 -39.34 -22.83
CA TRP A 6 -5.13 -39.37 -21.39
C TRP A 6 -4.46 -38.05 -20.97
N PHE A 7 -3.35 -37.68 -21.60
CA PHE A 7 -2.61 -36.45 -21.27
C PHE A 7 -3.46 -35.18 -21.39
N GLN A 8 -4.25 -35.03 -22.47
CA GLN A 8 -5.15 -33.89 -22.62
C GLN A 8 -6.22 -33.80 -21.53
N ARG A 9 -6.77 -34.94 -21.08
CA ARG A 9 -7.77 -34.96 -20.01
C ARG A 9 -7.18 -34.51 -18.67
N TYR A 10 -6.00 -35.01 -18.28
CA TYR A 10 -5.37 -34.59 -17.02
C TYR A 10 -4.88 -33.14 -17.09
N PHE A 11 -4.36 -32.72 -18.24
CA PHE A 11 -3.98 -31.33 -18.46
C PHE A 11 -5.17 -30.38 -18.33
N PHE A 12 -6.32 -30.73 -18.91
CA PHE A 12 -7.55 -29.95 -18.81
C PHE A 12 -8.09 -29.91 -17.37
N VAL A 13 -8.11 -31.04 -16.67
CA VAL A 13 -8.53 -31.10 -15.26
C VAL A 13 -7.60 -30.27 -14.37
N TYR A 14 -6.28 -30.37 -14.57
CA TYR A 14 -5.30 -29.56 -13.84
C TYR A 14 -5.54 -28.07 -14.08
N TRP A 15 -5.74 -27.66 -15.34
CA TRP A 15 -6.03 -26.28 -15.69
C TRP A 15 -7.34 -25.77 -15.07
N LEU A 16 -8.38 -26.58 -15.05
CA LEU A 16 -9.66 -26.23 -14.40
C LEU A 16 -9.50 -26.05 -12.89
N VAL A 17 -8.78 -26.96 -12.23
CA VAL A 17 -8.52 -26.86 -10.78
C VAL A 17 -7.66 -25.63 -10.47
N PHE A 18 -6.62 -25.38 -11.27
CA PHE A 18 -5.76 -24.21 -11.14
C PHE A 18 -6.58 -22.92 -11.31
N ALA A 19 -7.28 -22.75 -12.43
CA ALA A 19 -8.09 -21.56 -12.70
C ALA A 19 -9.22 -21.38 -11.66
N GLY A 20 -9.89 -22.47 -11.28
CA GLY A 20 -10.93 -22.46 -10.25
C GLY A 20 -10.41 -22.01 -8.89
N PHE A 21 -9.24 -22.51 -8.46
CA PHE A 21 -8.61 -22.09 -7.22
C PHE A 21 -8.33 -20.58 -7.21
N PHE A 22 -7.73 -20.05 -8.27
CA PHE A 22 -7.43 -18.62 -8.37
C PHE A 22 -8.70 -17.76 -8.40
N LEU A 23 -9.74 -18.20 -9.11
CA LEU A 23 -11.03 -17.51 -9.17
C LEU A 23 -11.68 -17.43 -7.78
N VAL A 24 -11.82 -18.57 -7.09
CA VAL A 24 -12.44 -18.62 -5.76
C VAL A 24 -11.63 -17.80 -4.75
N ASN A 25 -10.30 -17.94 -4.74
CA ASN A 25 -9.45 -17.18 -3.82
C ASN A 25 -9.55 -15.67 -4.05
N SER A 26 -9.51 -15.24 -5.31
CA SER A 26 -9.59 -13.82 -5.68
C SER A 26 -10.96 -13.24 -5.31
N THR A 27 -12.04 -13.98 -5.61
CA THR A 27 -13.42 -13.55 -5.30
C THR A 27 -13.63 -13.46 -3.80
N TYR A 28 -13.15 -14.45 -3.05
CA TYR A 28 -13.23 -14.44 -1.58
C TYR A 28 -12.48 -13.24 -0.98
N ARG A 29 -11.26 -12.94 -1.46
CA ARG A 29 -10.50 -11.78 -0.99
C ARG A 29 -11.25 -10.47 -1.23
N VAL A 30 -11.81 -10.28 -2.42
CA VAL A 30 -12.62 -9.10 -2.74
C VAL A 30 -13.87 -9.03 -1.84
N TYR A 31 -14.59 -10.15 -1.69
CA TYR A 31 -15.77 -10.21 -0.82
C TYR A 31 -15.43 -9.85 0.62
N SER A 32 -14.37 -10.45 1.18
CA SER A 32 -13.92 -10.21 2.55
C SER A 32 -13.54 -8.75 2.78
N PHE A 33 -12.82 -8.14 1.83
CA PHE A 33 -12.44 -6.72 1.91
C PHE A 33 -13.65 -5.79 1.86
N LEU A 34 -14.64 -6.08 1.02
CA LEU A 34 -15.86 -5.27 0.91
C LEU A 34 -16.81 -5.41 2.11
N HIS A 35 -16.74 -6.54 2.83
CA HIS A 35 -17.59 -6.82 4.00
C HIS A 35 -16.87 -6.57 5.33
N ASP A 36 -15.61 -6.16 5.28
CA ASP A 36 -14.86 -5.84 6.48
C ASP A 36 -15.43 -4.56 7.11
N ARG A 37 -15.58 -4.58 8.44
CA ARG A 37 -16.15 -3.44 9.17
C ARG A 37 -15.18 -2.26 9.15
N THR A 38 -15.67 -1.09 8.73
CA THR A 38 -14.87 0.13 8.59
C THR A 38 -14.65 0.87 9.91
N ASP A 39 -15.38 0.53 10.97
CA ASP A 39 -15.42 1.23 12.26
C ASP A 39 -14.50 0.62 13.35
N ILE A 40 -13.89 -0.55 13.14
CA ILE A 40 -13.04 -1.22 14.14
C ILE A 40 -11.58 -0.69 14.11
N TRP A 41 -11.21 0.10 13.10
CA TRP A 41 -9.82 0.52 12.86
C TRP A 41 -9.41 1.80 13.61
N TRP A 42 -10.26 2.32 14.50
CA TRP A 42 -9.86 3.43 15.37
C TRP A 42 -8.74 2.99 16.31
N THR A 43 -7.70 3.82 16.41
CA THR A 43 -6.62 3.58 17.36
C THR A 43 -7.19 3.55 18.78
N PRO A 44 -6.93 2.49 19.59
CA PRO A 44 -7.38 2.44 20.96
C PRO A 44 -6.92 3.68 21.74
N LEU A 45 -7.74 4.16 22.67
CA LEU A 45 -7.42 5.35 23.49
C LEU A 45 -6.09 5.21 24.26
N THR A 46 -5.68 3.99 24.60
CA THR A 46 -4.40 3.69 25.25
C THR A 46 -3.19 3.89 24.34
N MET A 47 -3.39 3.98 23.03
CA MET A 47 -2.35 4.22 22.01
C MET A 47 -2.54 5.59 21.35
N LEU A 48 -3.22 6.51 22.01
CA LEU A 48 -3.47 7.85 21.49
C LEU A 48 -2.14 8.57 21.23
N VAL A 49 -1.96 9.02 19.99
CA VAL A 49 -0.74 9.68 19.54
C VAL A 49 -0.76 11.13 20.03
N PRO A 50 0.23 11.59 20.82
CA PRO A 50 0.31 12.98 21.24
C PRO A 50 0.36 13.94 20.06
N LEU A 51 -0.23 15.14 20.22
CA LEU A 51 -0.28 16.17 19.16
C LEU A 51 1.10 16.47 18.57
N GLY A 52 2.13 16.56 19.41
CA GLY A 52 3.50 16.81 18.99
C GLY A 52 4.11 15.77 18.05
N THR A 53 3.55 14.55 18.06
CA THR A 53 3.98 13.42 17.23
C THR A 53 2.99 13.09 16.12
N SER A 54 1.80 13.72 16.11
CA SER A 54 0.76 13.38 15.16
C SER A 54 0.96 14.04 13.79
N GLN A 55 1.80 15.07 13.68
CA GLN A 55 2.03 15.85 12.44
C GLN A 55 2.36 14.99 11.21
N ASP A 56 3.08 13.89 11.40
CA ASP A 56 3.40 12.96 10.31
C ASP A 56 2.17 12.28 9.69
N ARG A 57 1.03 12.29 10.39
CA ARG A 57 -0.23 11.63 9.99
C ARG A 57 -1.39 12.61 9.88
N VAL A 58 -1.54 13.50 10.85
CA VAL A 58 -2.59 14.53 10.89
C VAL A 58 -2.08 15.80 11.56
N ALA A 59 -2.32 16.94 10.92
CA ALA A 59 -2.15 18.26 11.50
C ALA A 59 -3.53 18.87 11.80
N VAL A 60 -3.67 19.46 12.97
CA VAL A 60 -4.92 20.11 13.42
C VAL A 60 -4.75 21.62 13.30
N TYR A 61 -5.71 22.28 12.69
CA TYR A 61 -5.74 23.73 12.51
C TYR A 61 -6.91 24.34 13.27
N VAL A 62 -6.69 25.50 13.88
CA VAL A 62 -7.72 26.33 14.51
C VAL A 62 -7.67 27.72 13.88
N ARG A 63 -8.75 28.13 13.22
CA ARG A 63 -8.83 29.41 12.47
C ARG A 63 -7.64 29.62 11.52
N GLY A 64 -7.22 28.55 10.84
CA GLY A 64 -6.11 28.57 9.89
C GLY A 64 -4.70 28.49 10.49
N ASN A 65 -4.55 28.48 11.82
CA ASN A 65 -3.26 28.32 12.50
C ASN A 65 -3.08 26.89 13.00
N GLU A 66 -1.86 26.36 12.94
CA GLU A 66 -1.59 25.01 13.43
C GLU A 66 -1.70 24.94 14.96
N LEU A 67 -2.48 23.99 15.47
CA LEU A 67 -2.74 23.85 16.89
C LEU A 67 -1.46 23.61 17.69
N GLN A 68 -0.51 22.84 17.14
CA GLN A 68 0.76 22.57 17.80
C GLN A 68 1.57 23.85 18.05
N ASP A 69 1.60 24.77 17.08
CA ASP A 69 2.27 26.07 17.23
C ASP A 69 1.58 26.94 18.27
N LEU A 70 0.24 26.90 18.31
CA LEU A 70 -0.56 27.61 19.32
C LEU A 70 -0.32 27.07 20.74
N VAL A 71 -0.21 25.74 20.89
CA VAL A 71 0.17 25.09 22.16
C VAL A 71 1.58 25.50 22.57
N GLY A 72 2.55 25.36 21.66
CA GLY A 72 3.95 25.65 21.93
C GLY A 72 4.20 27.11 22.30
N ALA A 73 3.43 28.03 21.70
CA ALA A 73 3.49 29.46 22.01
C ALA A 73 2.69 29.87 23.26
N GLY A 74 2.04 28.93 23.96
CA GLY A 74 1.19 29.23 25.13
C GLY A 74 -0.07 30.05 24.80
N ARG A 75 -0.44 30.13 23.51
CA ARG A 75 -1.56 30.95 23.00
C ARG A 75 -2.90 30.24 23.06
N LEU A 76 -2.96 29.08 23.71
CA LEU A 76 -4.18 28.30 23.94
C LEU A 76 -5.06 28.88 25.06
N ARG A 77 -5.16 30.21 25.11
CA ARG A 77 -6.14 30.94 25.91
C ARG A 77 -7.05 31.69 24.94
N LEU A 78 -8.29 31.23 24.83
CA LEU A 78 -9.35 31.93 24.11
C LEU A 78 -9.85 33.08 25.00
N VAL A 79 -9.16 34.20 24.97
CA VAL A 79 -9.64 35.47 25.51
C VAL A 79 -9.53 36.48 24.37
N THR A 80 -10.65 36.78 23.74
CA THR A 80 -10.76 37.91 22.81
C THR A 80 -10.90 39.21 23.58
N ASP A 81 -10.75 40.36 22.91
CA ASP A 81 -10.91 41.69 23.52
C ASP A 81 -12.31 41.91 24.16
N SER A 82 -13.29 41.07 23.82
CA SER A 82 -14.66 41.02 24.36
C SER A 82 -14.89 39.92 25.43
N GLY A 83 -13.85 39.22 25.88
CA GLY A 83 -13.95 38.07 26.80
C GLY A 83 -13.72 36.71 26.11
N PRO A 84 -14.04 35.58 26.76
CA PRO A 84 -13.80 34.25 26.18
C PRO A 84 -14.60 34.00 24.89
N SER A 85 -13.92 33.58 23.81
CA SER A 85 -14.56 33.26 22.52
C SER A 85 -14.74 31.75 22.37
N LEU A 86 -15.95 31.32 22.02
CA LEU A 86 -16.24 29.92 21.71
C LEU A 86 -15.74 29.58 20.30
N LEU A 87 -15.08 28.42 20.17
CA LEU A 87 -14.77 27.82 18.88
C LEU A 87 -15.99 27.02 18.40
N SER A 88 -16.32 27.17 17.14
CA SER A 88 -17.28 26.31 16.45
C SER A 88 -16.56 25.16 15.74
N ALA A 89 -17.28 24.11 15.35
CA ALA A 89 -16.70 23.04 14.54
C ALA A 89 -16.12 23.55 13.21
N ALA A 90 -16.63 24.67 12.67
CA ALA A 90 -16.13 25.27 11.44
C ALA A 90 -14.76 25.94 11.61
N ASP A 91 -14.37 26.28 12.84
CA ASP A 91 -13.05 26.86 13.13
C ASP A 91 -11.95 25.80 13.17
N ILE A 92 -12.29 24.51 13.23
CA ILE A 92 -11.34 23.40 13.42
C ILE A 92 -11.22 22.61 12.12
N GLY A 93 -10.01 22.61 11.57
CA GLY A 93 -9.66 21.87 10.35
C GLY A 93 -8.69 20.74 10.64
N PHE A 94 -8.78 19.66 9.87
CA PHE A 94 -7.81 18.57 9.87
C PHE A 94 -7.14 18.48 8.51
N ARG A 95 -5.81 18.40 8.51
CA ARG A 95 -5.01 18.09 7.34
C ARG A 95 -4.41 16.70 7.51
N PHE A 96 -4.89 15.75 6.71
CA PHE A 96 -4.39 14.37 6.73
C PHE A 96 -3.19 14.22 5.79
N ASN A 97 -2.15 13.52 6.25
CA ASN A 97 -1.07 13.09 5.38
C ASN A 97 -1.54 11.87 4.58
N ASN A 98 -1.86 12.10 3.30
CA ASN A 98 -2.32 11.06 2.39
C ASN A 98 -1.18 10.32 1.66
N TRP A 99 0.07 10.42 2.13
CA TRP A 99 1.21 9.77 1.48
C TRP A 99 1.05 8.25 1.39
N ASP A 100 0.50 7.61 2.43
CA ASP A 100 0.25 6.16 2.42
C ASP A 100 -0.72 5.76 1.31
N ARG A 101 -1.77 6.58 1.09
CA ARG A 101 -2.73 6.38 -0.01
C ARG A 101 -2.05 6.56 -1.37
N VAL A 102 -1.29 7.64 -1.56
CA VAL A 102 -0.55 7.89 -2.81
C VAL A 102 0.44 6.76 -3.10
N ARG A 103 1.09 6.23 -2.06
CA ARG A 103 2.00 5.08 -2.17
C ARG A 103 1.26 3.81 -2.60
N ALA A 104 0.12 3.52 -1.98
CA ALA A 104 -0.71 2.38 -2.31
C ALA A 104 -1.22 2.46 -3.76
N GLU A 105 -1.66 3.64 -4.21
CA GLU A 105 -2.10 3.89 -5.59
C GLU A 105 -0.97 3.65 -6.61
N ARG A 106 0.28 3.88 -6.23
CA ARG A 106 1.46 3.64 -7.09
C ARG A 106 1.96 2.19 -7.06
N ALA A 107 1.51 1.37 -6.11
CA ALA A 107 2.04 0.01 -5.92
C ALA A 107 1.95 -0.90 -7.16
N PRO A 108 0.85 -0.91 -7.95
CA PRO A 108 0.77 -1.74 -9.15
C PRO A 108 1.82 -1.39 -10.21
N VAL A 109 2.05 -0.10 -10.42
CA VAL A 109 3.04 0.39 -11.40
C VAL A 109 4.46 0.02 -10.96
N VAL A 110 4.78 0.19 -9.67
CA VAL A 110 6.07 -0.22 -9.11
C VAL A 110 6.27 -1.73 -9.24
N LEU A 111 5.23 -2.54 -9.04
CA LEU A 111 5.30 -3.99 -9.20
C LEU A 111 5.59 -4.41 -10.64
N GLN A 112 5.00 -3.73 -11.63
CA GLN A 112 5.30 -3.95 -13.05
C GLN A 112 6.78 -3.64 -13.36
N TYR A 113 7.29 -2.52 -12.87
CA TYR A 113 8.71 -2.18 -13.03
C TYR A 113 9.64 -3.17 -12.33
N ALA A 114 9.28 -3.65 -11.14
CA ALA A 114 10.05 -4.67 -10.43
C ALA A 114 10.09 -5.99 -11.21
N ALA A 115 8.97 -6.42 -11.80
CA ALA A 115 8.93 -7.60 -12.65
C ALA A 115 9.79 -7.44 -13.92
N ALA A 116 9.69 -6.29 -14.60
CA ALA A 116 10.50 -5.99 -15.78
C ALA A 116 12.01 -5.96 -15.44
N ALA A 117 12.38 -5.38 -14.31
CA ALA A 117 13.76 -5.37 -13.82
C ALA A 117 14.26 -6.79 -13.53
N GLY A 118 13.44 -7.65 -12.92
CA GLY A 118 13.78 -9.06 -12.70
C GLY A 118 14.05 -9.82 -14.00
N VAL A 119 13.19 -9.63 -15.01
CA VAL A 119 13.36 -10.21 -16.34
C VAL A 119 14.65 -9.72 -17.00
N ALA A 120 14.88 -8.40 -17.02
CA ALA A 120 16.09 -7.81 -17.59
C ALA A 120 17.36 -8.32 -16.89
N GLY A 121 17.33 -8.42 -15.55
CA GLY A 121 18.43 -8.97 -14.76
C GLY A 121 18.73 -10.43 -15.11
N ALA A 122 17.70 -11.26 -15.29
CA ALA A 122 17.87 -12.64 -15.73
C ALA A 122 18.54 -12.74 -17.12
N PHE A 123 18.12 -11.91 -18.07
CA PHE A 123 18.75 -11.84 -19.40
C PHE A 123 20.22 -11.41 -19.32
N LEU A 124 20.54 -10.40 -18.50
CA LEU A 124 21.91 -9.95 -18.28
C LEU A 124 22.77 -11.07 -17.68
N LEU A 125 22.26 -11.81 -16.71
CA LEU A 125 22.98 -12.95 -16.12
C LEU A 125 23.23 -14.05 -17.14
N VAL A 126 22.22 -14.43 -17.93
CA VAL A 126 22.37 -15.43 -19.00
C VAL A 126 23.38 -14.96 -20.04
N GLY A 127 23.30 -13.72 -20.49
CA GLY A 127 24.25 -13.13 -21.44
C GLY A 127 25.68 -13.08 -20.90
N PHE A 128 25.84 -12.73 -19.62
CA PHE A 128 27.14 -12.70 -18.96
C PHE A 128 27.75 -14.10 -18.83
N VAL A 129 26.96 -15.09 -18.39
CA VAL A 129 27.40 -16.50 -18.32
C VAL A 129 27.76 -17.04 -19.70
N TYR A 130 26.97 -16.73 -20.73
CA TYR A 130 27.28 -17.10 -22.11
C TYR A 130 28.62 -16.51 -22.56
N LEU A 131 28.88 -15.23 -22.27
CA LEU A 131 30.12 -14.56 -22.64
C LEU A 131 31.34 -15.14 -21.93
N LEU A 132 31.21 -15.50 -20.65
CA LEU A 132 32.25 -16.19 -19.88
C LEU A 132 32.56 -17.58 -20.45
N ARG A 133 31.53 -18.38 -20.78
CA ARG A 133 31.70 -19.70 -21.40
C ARG A 133 32.34 -19.63 -22.77
N ARG A 134 31.94 -18.64 -23.59
CA ARG A 134 32.55 -18.38 -24.90
C ARG A 134 34.03 -18.02 -24.79
N ARG A 135 34.41 -17.23 -23.78
CA ARG A 135 35.82 -16.89 -23.51
C ARG A 135 36.67 -18.08 -23.06
N GLN A 136 36.06 -19.08 -22.44
CA GLN A 136 36.73 -20.30 -21.99
C GLN A 136 36.84 -21.39 -23.08
N GLY A 137 36.37 -21.13 -24.30
CA GLY A 137 36.49 -22.07 -25.43
C GLY A 137 35.61 -23.32 -25.32
N VAL A 138 34.65 -23.33 -24.39
CA VAL A 138 33.71 -24.45 -24.23
C VAL A 138 32.58 -24.25 -25.23
N SER A 139 32.57 -25.03 -26.32
CA SER A 139 31.46 -25.08 -27.27
C SER A 139 30.19 -25.56 -26.57
N PRO A 140 29.02 -24.91 -26.78
CA PRO A 140 27.76 -25.43 -26.25
C PRO A 140 27.39 -26.76 -26.93
N PRO A 141 26.70 -27.68 -26.22
CA PRO A 141 26.08 -28.85 -26.83
C PRO A 141 24.94 -28.46 -27.79
#